data_AF-A0AAN5IB87-F1
#
_entry.id   AF-A0AAN5IB87-F1
#
_cell.length_a   1.000
_cell.length_b   1.000
_cell.length_c   1.000
_cell.angle_alpha   90.00
_cell.angle_beta   90.00
_cell.angle_gamma   90.00
#
_symmetry.space_group_name_H-M   'P 1'
#
loop_
_entity.id
_entity.type
_entity.pdbx_description
1 polymer ?
#
loop_
_entity_poly.entity_id
_entity_poly.type
_entity_poly.pdbx_seq_one_letter_code
_entity_poly.pdbx_strand_id
1 'polypeptide(L)'
;QVPKYSVDRLRPHFIDVCQPIGFNCTFPHELVTNYSCSGSDEYNLRESRLSFFSGHAATAFYTSLFISIYLESRLRPRGFSSTILRSIHIVLLVISLWVSCTRITDNFHHPTDVLTGIFFGGFVAFLT
;
A
#
# COMPACT_ATOMS: atom_id res chain seq x y z
N GLN A 1 -9.83 -8.91 -0.35
CA GLN A 1 -10.72 -7.87 0.22
C GLN A 1 -10.92 -8.03 1.72
N VAL A 2 -11.09 -9.25 2.24
CA VAL A 2 -11.26 -9.55 3.70
C VAL A 2 -10.34 -8.75 4.65
N PRO A 3 -9.00 -8.72 4.50
CA PRO A 3 -8.13 -8.05 5.48
C PRO A 3 -8.34 -6.53 5.58
N LYS A 4 -8.83 -5.89 4.52
CA LYS A 4 -9.12 -4.44 4.54
C LYS A 4 -10.28 -4.08 5.44
N TYR A 5 -11.33 -4.92 5.42
CA TYR A 5 -12.55 -4.70 6.18
C TYR A 5 -12.47 -5.22 7.62
N SER A 6 -11.51 -6.09 7.93
CA SER A 6 -11.33 -6.62 9.28
C SER A 6 -10.58 -5.68 10.23
N VAL A 7 -9.70 -4.81 9.70
CA VAL A 7 -8.85 -3.94 10.51
C VAL A 7 -9.46 -2.55 10.71
N ASP A 8 -10.27 -2.08 9.74
CA ASP A 8 -10.97 -0.78 9.76
C ASP A 8 -10.07 0.41 10.12
N ARG A 9 -8.79 0.34 9.72
CA ARG A 9 -7.81 1.39 9.98
C ARG A 9 -8.07 2.60 9.09
N LEU A 10 -8.20 3.77 9.70
CA LEU A 10 -8.38 5.05 9.01
C LEU A 10 -7.12 5.47 8.22
N ARG A 11 -7.33 5.98 7.01
CA ARG A 11 -6.28 6.57 6.17
C ARG A 11 -5.84 7.94 6.71
N PRO A 12 -4.61 8.40 6.42
CA PRO A 12 -4.15 9.71 6.86
C PRO A 12 -5.05 10.89 6.45
N HIS A 13 -5.67 10.85 5.26
CA HIS A 13 -6.60 11.89 4.77
C HIS A 13 -8.04 11.78 5.33
N PHE A 14 -8.30 10.88 6.29
CA PHE A 14 -9.66 10.66 6.80
C PHE A 14 -10.30 11.92 7.40
N ILE A 15 -9.53 12.70 8.16
CA ILE A 15 -10.04 13.91 8.84
C ILE A 15 -10.50 14.94 7.80
N ASP A 16 -9.74 15.08 6.72
CA ASP A 16 -10.05 16.02 5.64
C ASP A 16 -11.34 15.65 4.91
N VAL A 17 -11.60 14.35 4.72
CA VAL A 17 -12.83 13.85 4.08
C VAL A 17 -14.01 13.86 5.03
N CYS A 18 -13.83 13.45 6.28
CA CYS A 18 -14.91 13.32 7.24
C CYS A 18 -15.41 14.66 7.79
N GLN A 19 -14.51 15.62 8.05
CA GLN A 19 -14.84 16.89 8.72
C GLN A 19 -15.72 16.63 9.96
N PRO A 20 -15.18 15.97 11.00
CA PRO A 20 -15.97 15.52 12.13
C PRO A 20 -16.59 16.69 12.89
N ILE A 21 -17.85 16.52 13.31
CA ILE A 21 -18.61 17.47 14.13
C ILE A 21 -19.17 16.75 15.37
N GLY A 22 -19.43 17.51 16.43
CA GLY A 22 -20.07 16.99 17.65
C GLY A 22 -19.16 16.14 18.55
N PHE A 23 -17.83 16.31 18.45
CA PHE A 23 -16.89 15.69 19.37
C PHE A 23 -16.27 16.72 20.33
N ASN A 24 -15.84 16.26 21.50
CA ASN A 24 -15.18 17.10 22.50
C ASN A 24 -13.78 16.57 22.80
N CYS A 25 -12.76 17.41 22.64
CA CYS A 25 -11.36 17.09 22.92
C CYS A 25 -10.95 17.46 24.36
N THR A 26 -11.82 17.25 25.35
CA THR A 26 -11.49 17.60 26.75
C THR A 26 -10.33 16.76 27.29
N PHE A 27 -10.20 15.51 26.84
CA PHE A 27 -9.14 14.59 27.24
C PHE A 27 -8.27 14.20 26.05
N PRO A 28 -7.01 14.66 25.99
CA PRO A 28 -6.12 14.42 24.84
C PRO A 28 -5.70 12.95 24.65
N HIS A 29 -6.01 12.07 25.60
CA HIS A 29 -5.67 10.64 25.57
C HIS A 29 -6.89 9.73 25.38
N GLU A 30 -8.09 10.29 25.25
CA GLU A 30 -9.31 9.50 25.07
C GLU A 30 -9.62 9.32 23.57
N LEU A 31 -9.90 8.08 23.17
CA LEU A 31 -10.27 7.79 21.80
C LEU A 31 -11.71 8.24 21.55
N VAL A 32 -11.87 9.28 20.75
CA VAL A 32 -13.19 9.75 20.31
C VAL A 32 -13.78 8.76 19.30
N THR A 33 -14.79 8.00 19.74
CA THR A 33 -15.53 7.04 18.92
C THR A 33 -16.88 7.58 18.45
N ASN A 34 -17.46 8.54 19.18
CA ASN A 34 -18.72 9.19 18.85
C ASN A 34 -18.47 10.52 18.15
N TYR A 35 -18.58 10.53 16.82
CA TYR A 35 -18.52 11.72 15.99
C TYR A 35 -19.44 11.55 14.77
N SER A 36 -19.93 12.66 14.23
CA SER A 36 -20.66 12.68 12.95
C SER A 36 -19.76 13.30 11.89
N CYS A 37 -19.71 12.72 10.69
CA CYS A 37 -19.01 13.33 9.56
C CYS A 37 -19.94 14.34 8.87
N SER A 38 -19.42 15.53 8.56
CA SER A 38 -20.13 16.54 7.76
C SER A 38 -19.83 16.43 6.25
N GLY A 39 -18.89 15.56 5.85
CA GLY A 39 -18.55 15.34 4.44
C GLY A 39 -19.73 14.80 3.62
N SER A 40 -19.91 15.32 2.41
CA SER A 40 -21.00 14.95 1.50
C SER A 40 -20.70 13.73 0.61
N ASP A 41 -19.44 13.32 0.52
CA ASP A 41 -19.00 12.23 -0.36
C ASP A 41 -18.90 10.90 0.40
N GLU A 42 -20.00 10.13 0.38
CA GLU A 42 -20.09 8.82 1.03
C GLU A 42 -19.06 7.80 0.50
N TYR A 43 -18.69 7.90 -0.77
CA TYR A 43 -17.72 6.98 -1.38
C TYR A 43 -16.33 7.22 -0.79
N ASN A 44 -15.88 8.47 -0.79
CA ASN A 44 -14.58 8.84 -0.21
C ASN A 44 -14.55 8.63 1.31
N LEU A 45 -15.68 8.84 2.00
CA LEU A 45 -15.84 8.49 3.42
C LEU A 45 -15.63 6.99 3.68
N ARG A 46 -16.21 6.12 2.85
CA ARG A 46 -16.01 4.67 2.98
C ARG A 46 -14.58 4.27 2.64
N GLU A 47 -14.02 4.80 1.57
CA GLU A 47 -12.65 4.53 1.12
C GLU A 47 -11.61 4.96 2.15
N SER A 48 -11.80 6.11 2.79
CA SER A 48 -10.89 6.63 3.81
C SER A 48 -10.83 5.78 5.09
N ARG A 49 -11.74 4.83 5.29
CA ARG A 49 -11.68 3.83 6.38
C ARG A 49 -10.91 2.55 6.02
N LEU A 50 -10.44 2.43 4.78
CA LEU A 50 -9.80 1.21 4.27
C LEU A 50 -8.30 1.41 4.05
N SER A 51 -7.52 1.54 5.14
CA SER A 51 -6.07 1.78 5.05
C SER A 51 -5.21 0.50 5.03
N PHE A 52 -5.55 -0.55 5.78
CA PHE A 52 -4.69 -1.73 5.93
C PHE A 52 -4.99 -2.84 4.90
N PHE A 53 -4.04 -3.48 4.21
CA PHE A 53 -2.67 -3.09 3.85
C PHE A 53 -2.67 -2.45 2.44
N SER A 54 -1.55 -1.85 2.03
CA SER A 54 -1.42 -1.25 0.70
C SER A 54 -1.41 -2.31 -0.41
N GLY A 55 -2.54 -2.46 -1.10
CA GLY A 55 -2.66 -3.36 -2.26
C GLY A 55 -1.79 -2.94 -3.44
N HIS A 56 -1.60 -1.63 -3.64
CA HIS A 56 -0.72 -1.12 -4.70
C HIS A 56 0.74 -1.51 -4.47
N ALA A 57 1.23 -1.37 -3.22
CA ALA A 57 2.57 -1.79 -2.86
C ALA A 57 2.74 -3.31 -3.00
N ALA A 58 1.76 -4.09 -2.52
CA ALA A 58 1.79 -5.54 -2.64
C ALA A 58 1.85 -6.03 -4.09
N THR A 59 0.97 -5.52 -4.95
CA THR A 59 0.96 -5.91 -6.37
C THR A 59 2.24 -5.46 -7.09
N ALA A 60 2.73 -4.25 -6.82
CA ALA A 60 3.93 -3.73 -7.47
C ALA A 60 5.19 -4.53 -7.11
N PHE A 61 5.34 -4.95 -5.84
CA PHE A 61 6.44 -5.81 -5.41
C PHE A 61 6.28 -7.25 -5.85
N TYR A 62 5.06 -7.78 -5.86
CA TYR A 62 4.79 -9.11 -6.39
C TYR A 62 5.21 -9.20 -7.87
N THR A 63 4.76 -8.27 -8.71
CA THR A 63 5.05 -8.30 -10.14
C THR A 63 6.53 -8.06 -10.42
N SER A 64 7.19 -7.13 -9.74
CA SER A 64 8.61 -6.85 -9.94
C SER A 64 9.47 -8.08 -9.61
N LEU A 65 9.20 -8.75 -8.49
CA LEU A 65 9.94 -9.95 -8.07
C LEU A 65 9.63 -11.16 -8.94
N PHE A 66 8.34 -11.42 -9.24
CA PHE A 66 7.95 -12.51 -10.12
C PHE A 66 8.61 -12.39 -11.50
N ILE A 67 8.56 -11.20 -12.11
CA ILE A 67 9.22 -10.95 -13.40
C ILE A 67 10.73 -11.13 -13.28
N SER A 68 11.35 -10.66 -12.19
CA SER A 68 12.79 -10.82 -11.99
C SER A 68 13.21 -12.29 -11.92
N ILE A 69 12.50 -13.10 -11.13
CA ILE A 69 12.73 -14.55 -11.02
C ILE A 69 12.49 -15.24 -12.37
N TYR A 70 11.42 -14.87 -13.07
CA TYR A 70 11.08 -15.43 -14.37
C TYR A 70 12.14 -15.11 -15.44
N LEU A 71 12.60 -13.85 -15.53
CA LEU A 71 13.62 -13.45 -16.49
C LEU A 71 14.96 -14.13 -16.19
N GLU A 72 15.37 -14.21 -14.92
CA GLU A 72 16.58 -14.92 -14.53
C GLU A 72 16.52 -16.40 -14.91
N SER A 73 15.43 -17.09 -14.58
CA SER A 73 15.29 -18.53 -14.85
C SER A 73 15.19 -18.86 -16.35
N ARG A 74 14.68 -17.94 -17.18
CA ARG A 74 14.49 -18.18 -18.62
C ARG A 74 15.59 -17.65 -19.51
N LEU A 75 16.18 -16.50 -19.19
CA LEU A 75 17.12 -15.81 -20.07
C LEU A 75 18.58 -16.10 -19.71
N ARG A 76 18.91 -16.27 -18.42
CA ARG A 76 20.28 -16.59 -18.00
C ARG A 76 20.80 -17.91 -18.60
N PRO A 77 20.03 -19.02 -18.62
CA PRO A 77 20.48 -20.26 -19.24
C PRO A 77 20.69 -20.16 -20.76
N ARG A 78 20.09 -19.16 -21.42
CA ARG A 78 20.25 -18.90 -22.86
C ARG A 78 21.46 -18.00 -23.17
N GLY A 79 22.31 -17.71 -22.19
CA GLY A 79 23.50 -16.88 -22.36
C GLY A 79 23.20 -15.38 -22.46
N PHE A 80 22.02 -14.93 -22.04
CA PHE A 80 21.69 -13.52 -22.04
C PHE A 80 22.55 -12.73 -21.03
N SER A 81 22.89 -11.49 -21.35
CA SER A 81 23.81 -10.68 -20.55
C SER A 81 23.29 -10.44 -19.13
N SER A 82 24.08 -10.83 -18.12
CA SER A 82 23.76 -10.61 -16.71
C SER A 82 23.66 -9.13 -16.35
N THR A 83 24.37 -8.25 -17.07
CA THR A 83 24.32 -6.81 -16.85
C THR A 83 22.97 -6.25 -17.26
N ILE A 84 22.44 -6.69 -18.40
CA ILE A 84 21.12 -6.24 -18.89
C ILE A 84 20.01 -6.73 -17.93
N LEU A 85 20.05 -7.99 -17.51
CA LEU A 85 19.08 -8.52 -16.53
C LEU A 85 19.12 -7.73 -15.23
N ARG A 86 20.32 -7.45 -14.71
CA ARG A 86 20.50 -6.65 -13.49
C ARG A 86 19.90 -5.25 -13.65
N SER A 87 20.13 -4.59 -14.79
CA SER A 87 19.51 -3.28 -15.08
C SER A 87 17.99 -3.36 -15.09
N ILE A 88 17.41 -4.41 -15.71
CA ILE A 88 15.95 -4.61 -15.73
C ILE A 88 15.41 -4.78 -14.30
N HIS A 89 16.04 -5.60 -13.45
CA HIS A 89 15.61 -5.78 -12.07
C HIS A 89 15.66 -4.49 -11.26
N ILE A 90 16.72 -3.69 -11.45
CA ILE A 90 16.85 -2.38 -10.78
C ILE A 90 15.70 -1.46 -11.22
N VAL A 91 15.41 -1.39 -12.52
CA VAL A 91 14.31 -0.56 -13.03
C VAL A 91 12.96 -1.01 -12.46
N LEU A 92 12.68 -2.32 -12.45
CA LEU A 92 11.44 -2.86 -11.88
C LEU A 92 11.33 -2.56 -10.38
N LEU A 93 12.42 -2.69 -9.63
CA LEU A 93 12.46 -2.38 -8.20
C LEU A 93 12.23 -0.88 -7.96
N VAL A 94 12.90 0.00 -8.71
CA VAL A 94 12.72 1.46 -8.61
C VAL A 94 11.27 1.86 -8.89
N ILE A 95 10.64 1.29 -9.92
CA ILE A 95 9.22 1.54 -10.21
C ILE A 95 8.33 1.08 -9.04
N SER A 96 8.58 -0.11 -8.48
CA SER A 96 7.79 -0.63 -7.36
C SER A 96 7.94 0.20 -6.08
N LEU A 97 9.15 0.71 -5.82
CA LEU A 97 9.43 1.64 -4.73
C LEU A 97 8.75 2.99 -4.97
N TRP A 98 8.82 3.53 -6.18
CA TRP A 98 8.13 4.77 -6.55
C TRP A 98 6.62 4.68 -6.29
N VAL A 99 5.96 3.62 -6.77
CA VAL A 99 4.53 3.36 -6.52
C VAL A 99 4.24 3.24 -5.03
N SER A 100 5.14 2.66 -4.25
CA SER A 100 4.97 2.53 -2.80
C SER A 100 5.12 3.87 -2.07
N CYS A 101 6.08 4.70 -2.49
CA CYS A 101 6.27 6.04 -1.97
C CYS A 101 5.08 6.95 -2.26
N THR A 102 4.50 6.90 -3.46
CA THR A 102 3.33 7.72 -3.79
C THR A 102 2.14 7.41 -2.88
N ARG A 103 1.96 6.15 -2.46
CA ARG A 103 0.92 5.80 -1.46
C ARG A 103 1.08 6.49 -0.11
N ILE A 104 2.32 6.84 0.27
CA ILE A 104 2.61 7.59 1.49
C ILE A 104 2.43 9.08 1.25
N THR A 105 3.03 9.62 0.18
CA THR A 105 2.98 11.07 -0.12
C THR A 105 1.58 11.56 -0.47
N ASP A 106 0.77 10.72 -1.10
CA ASP A 106 -0.63 11.02 -1.43
C ASP A 106 -1.57 10.79 -0.22
N ASN A 107 -1.03 10.50 0.98
CA ASN A 107 -1.78 10.29 2.22
C ASN A 107 -2.80 9.13 2.16
N PHE A 108 -2.64 8.17 1.26
CA PHE A 108 -3.55 7.02 1.14
C PHE A 108 -3.25 5.92 2.16
N HIS A 109 -1.99 5.72 2.53
CA HIS A 109 -1.57 4.65 3.42
C HIS A 109 -0.53 5.12 4.42
N HIS A 110 -0.56 4.56 5.63
CA HIS A 110 0.53 4.74 6.57
C HIS A 110 1.77 3.98 6.09
N PRO A 111 2.99 4.41 6.44
CA PRO A 111 4.21 3.67 6.07
C PRO A 111 4.17 2.20 6.49
N THR A 112 3.56 1.88 7.64
CA THR A 112 3.42 0.50 8.11
C THR A 112 2.52 -0.35 7.21
N ASP A 113 1.43 0.21 6.66
CA ASP A 113 0.54 -0.50 5.73
C ASP A 113 1.23 -0.78 4.39
N VAL A 114 2.12 0.13 3.96
CA VAL A 114 2.96 -0.04 2.78
C VAL A 114 4.00 -1.14 3.02
N LEU A 115 4.70 -1.13 4.15
CA LEU A 115 5.67 -2.17 4.52
C LEU A 115 5.03 -3.57 4.58
N THR A 116 3.85 -3.70 5.17
CA THR A 116 3.10 -4.97 5.17
C THR A 116 2.76 -5.41 3.74
N GLY A 117 2.36 -4.47 2.87
CA GLY A 117 2.09 -4.75 1.46
C GLY A 117 3.34 -5.26 0.74
N ILE A 118 4.48 -4.60 0.90
CA ILE A 118 5.77 -4.99 0.32
C ILE A 118 6.15 -6.42 0.75
N PHE A 119 6.11 -6.68 2.07
CA PHE A 119 6.43 -8.01 2.61
C PHE A 119 5.52 -9.09 2.05
N PHE A 120 4.20 -8.85 2.05
CA PHE A 120 3.23 -9.81 1.54
C PHE A 120 3.42 -10.08 0.05
N GLY A 121 3.59 -9.02 -0.76
CA GLY A 121 3.84 -9.14 -2.20
C GLY A 121 5.09 -9.95 -2.52
N GLY A 122 6.19 -9.69 -1.80
CA GLY A 122 7.44 -10.44 -1.97
C GLY A 122 7.35 -11.89 -1.51
N PHE A 123 6.66 -12.15 -0.40
CA PHE A 123 6.42 -13.50 0.07
C PHE A 123 5.63 -14.33 -0.95
N VAL A 124 4.54 -13.78 -1.49
CA VAL A 124 3.73 -14.47 -2.52
C VAL A 124 4.52 -14.69 -3.80
N ALA A 125 5.35 -13.73 -4.23
CA ALA A 125 6.19 -13.87 -5.42
C ALA A 125 7.24 -14.97 -5.28
N PHE A 126 7.73 -15.23 -4.07
CA PHE A 126 8.68 -16.33 -3.82
C PHE A 126 8.01 -17.71 -3.80
N LEU A 127 6.74 -17.78 -3.38
CA LEU A 127 5.97 -19.03 -3.35
C LEU A 127 5.43 -19.45 -4.72
N THR A 128 5.39 -18.53 -5.69
CA THR A 128 4.89 -18.78 -7.04
C THR A 128 6.02 -19.18 -7.98
#